data_AF-N9L5D1-F1
#
_entry.id   AF-N9L5D1-F1
#
_cell.length_a   1.000
_cell.length_b   1.000
_cell.length_c   1.000
_cell.angle_alpha   90.00
_cell.angle_beta   90.00
_cell.angle_gamma   90.00
#
_symmetry.space_group_name_H-M   'P 1'
#
loop_
_entity.id
_entity.type
_entity.pdbx_description
1 polymer ?
#
loop_
_entity_poly.entity_id
_entity_poly.type
_entity_poly.pdbx_seq_one_letter_code
_entity_poly.pdbx_strand_id
1 'polypeptide(L)'
;MSLVGIQKPDISILSNEFMQEMKDYKHKNIVLETLKKLLGDEIKVREQRSVTQGKKLMDMLSSAIKGYQNKVLTAAEVIDELIKLAKAIQESDKLAEELNLTEYEYAFYSAVADNDNARELMQKEILRELAVVLTDSIRKNVTLDWTVKESARAKLRVVVKRLLKKYGYPPDMALLATETVLEQAEQLAEELALTA
;
A
#
# COMPACT_ATOMS: atom_id res chain seq x y z
N MET A 1 -11.81 25.32 -16.31
CA MET A 1 -11.94 25.06 -14.86
C MET A 1 -10.93 23.97 -14.50
N SER A 2 -9.82 24.38 -13.89
CA SER A 2 -8.72 23.51 -13.47
C SER A 2 -9.08 22.81 -12.16
N LEU A 3 -9.45 21.53 -12.23
CA LEU A 3 -9.41 20.64 -11.06
C LEU A 3 -8.03 19.97 -11.02
N VAL A 4 -7.01 20.78 -10.76
CA VAL A 4 -5.70 20.31 -10.30
C VAL A 4 -5.67 20.64 -8.82
N GLY A 5 -5.97 19.65 -8.00
CA GLY A 5 -6.14 19.85 -6.56
C GLY A 5 -5.76 18.64 -5.70
N ILE A 6 -5.20 17.59 -6.28
CA ILE A 6 -4.42 16.63 -5.49
C ILE A 6 -3.02 17.21 -5.46
N GLN A 7 -2.75 18.03 -4.45
CA GLN A 7 -1.37 18.27 -4.04
C GLN A 7 -0.76 16.88 -3.84
N LYS A 8 0.15 16.48 -4.73
CA LYS A 8 1.02 15.35 -4.46
C LYS A 8 1.59 15.59 -3.06
N PRO A 9 1.47 14.65 -2.11
CA PRO A 9 2.27 14.77 -0.91
C PRO A 9 3.70 14.95 -1.37
N ASP A 10 4.34 15.96 -0.80
CA ASP A 10 5.56 16.56 -1.28
C ASP A 10 6.68 15.50 -1.20
N ILE A 11 6.86 14.69 -2.27
CA ILE A 11 7.87 13.61 -2.35
C ILE A 11 9.26 14.16 -2.00
N SER A 12 9.46 15.48 -2.18
CA SER A 12 10.62 16.24 -1.75
C SER A 12 10.95 16.09 -0.26
N ILE A 13 9.94 15.96 0.61
CA ILE A 13 10.11 15.84 2.07
C ILE A 13 10.53 14.42 2.48
N LEU A 14 10.37 13.42 1.61
CA LEU A 14 10.92 12.08 1.81
C LEU A 14 12.20 11.85 0.99
N SER A 15 12.69 12.87 0.27
CA SER A 15 13.88 12.75 -0.58
C SER A 15 15.07 12.21 0.19
N ASN A 16 15.91 11.43 -0.51
CA ASN A 16 17.14 10.91 0.09
C ASN A 16 18.00 12.04 0.68
N GLU A 17 18.02 13.20 0.03
CA GLU A 17 18.75 14.41 0.47
C GLU A 17 18.23 14.92 1.81
N PHE A 18 16.91 15.14 1.94
CA PHE A 18 16.29 15.56 3.19
C PHE A 18 16.54 14.54 4.32
N MET A 19 16.41 13.24 4.01
CA MET A 19 16.60 12.18 5.01
C MET A 19 18.06 12.08 5.49
N GLN A 20 19.04 12.34 4.62
CA GLN A 20 20.45 12.45 5.02
C GLN A 20 20.67 13.70 5.90
N GLU A 21 20.09 14.83 5.54
CA GLU A 21 20.19 16.05 6.36
C GLU A 21 19.67 15.80 7.78
N MET A 22 18.48 15.19 7.89
CA MET A 22 17.87 14.78 9.17
C MET A 22 18.76 13.86 10.00
N LYS A 23 19.54 12.99 9.36
CA LYS A 23 20.50 12.12 10.03
C LYS A 23 21.65 12.88 10.68
N ASP A 24 22.07 14.02 10.13
CA ASP A 24 23.22 14.79 10.63
C ASP A 24 22.85 15.89 11.64
N TYR A 25 21.55 16.21 11.76
CA TYR A 25 21.07 17.24 12.70
C TYR A 25 21.49 16.99 14.15
N LYS A 26 21.92 18.07 14.84
CA LYS A 26 22.38 18.02 16.24
C LYS A 26 21.28 17.61 17.23
N HIS A 27 20.03 18.04 16.98
CA HIS A 27 18.91 17.84 17.90
C HIS A 27 18.05 16.63 17.50
N LYS A 28 18.54 15.42 17.79
CA LYS A 28 17.90 14.15 17.37
C LYS A 28 16.45 14.00 17.82
N ASN A 29 16.08 14.47 19.02
CA ASN A 29 14.71 14.35 19.50
C ASN A 29 13.71 15.20 18.70
N ILE A 30 14.15 16.36 18.20
CA ILE A 30 13.31 17.22 17.35
C ILE A 30 13.13 16.53 16.00
N VAL A 31 14.22 16.04 15.41
CA VAL A 31 14.20 15.28 14.15
C VAL A 31 13.25 14.09 14.24
N LEU A 32 13.33 13.31 15.32
CA LEU A 32 12.49 12.13 15.54
C LEU A 32 11.00 12.51 15.51
N GLU A 33 10.57 13.50 16.29
CA GLU A 33 9.15 13.90 16.30
C GLU A 33 8.71 14.47 14.95
N THR A 34 9.59 15.20 14.25
CA THR A 34 9.32 15.70 12.89
C THR A 34 9.13 14.55 11.90
N LEU A 35 10.08 13.61 11.82
CA LEU A 35 10.00 12.46 10.91
C LEU A 35 8.80 11.57 11.22
N LYS A 36 8.53 11.30 12.51
CA LYS A 36 7.37 10.54 12.95
C LYS A 36 6.07 11.17 12.48
N LYS A 37 5.92 12.50 12.59
CA LYS A 37 4.72 13.20 12.13
C LYS A 37 4.59 13.12 10.61
N LEU A 38 5.65 13.45 9.89
CA LEU A 38 5.65 13.46 8.41
C LEU A 38 5.34 12.08 7.84
N LEU A 39 6.05 11.04 8.31
CA LEU A 39 5.82 9.66 7.87
C LEU A 39 4.46 9.15 8.30
N GLY A 40 4.00 9.49 9.51
CA GLY A 40 2.67 9.12 9.98
C GLY A 40 1.55 9.72 9.14
N ASP A 41 1.68 10.98 8.73
CA ASP A 41 0.69 11.65 7.88
C ASP A 41 0.70 11.07 6.46
N GLU A 42 1.88 10.81 5.89
CA GLU A 42 2.00 10.15 4.58
C GLU A 42 1.41 8.73 4.57
N ILE A 43 1.70 7.94 5.61
CA ILE A 43 1.19 6.57 5.72
C ILE A 43 -0.32 6.57 5.83
N LYS A 44 -0.94 7.53 6.54
CA LYS A 44 -2.41 7.64 6.60
C LYS A 44 -3.04 7.91 5.24
N VAL A 45 -2.43 8.76 4.42
CA VAL A 45 -2.90 9.00 3.05
C VAL A 45 -2.85 7.70 2.25
N ARG A 46 -1.76 6.95 2.35
CA ARG A 46 -1.58 5.68 1.64
C ARG A 46 -2.47 4.57 2.17
N GLU A 47 -2.70 4.53 3.47
CA GLU A 47 -3.58 3.57 4.11
C GLU A 47 -4.96 3.63 3.50
N GLN A 48 -5.49 4.83 3.19
CA GLN A 48 -6.79 4.99 2.51
C GLN A 48 -6.84 4.34 1.13
N ARG A 49 -5.70 4.26 0.42
CA ARG A 49 -5.60 3.68 -0.92
C ARG A 49 -5.24 2.20 -0.91
N SER A 50 -4.44 1.73 0.06
CA SER A 50 -4.04 0.33 0.15
C SER A 50 -3.96 -0.20 1.58
N VAL A 51 -4.83 -1.15 1.92
CA VAL A 51 -4.86 -1.84 3.22
C VAL A 51 -3.50 -2.48 3.50
N THR A 52 -3.01 -3.26 2.53
CA THR A 52 -1.79 -4.05 2.68
C THR A 52 -0.56 -3.16 2.90
N GLN A 53 -0.38 -2.15 2.05
CA GLN A 53 0.78 -1.27 2.15
C GLN A 53 0.70 -0.38 3.38
N GLY A 54 -0.47 0.23 3.63
CA GLY A 54 -0.69 1.09 4.80
C GLY A 54 -0.38 0.36 6.10
N LYS A 55 -0.91 -0.86 6.26
CA LYS A 55 -0.65 -1.68 7.44
C LYS A 55 0.83 -2.00 7.64
N LYS A 56 1.51 -2.47 6.59
CA LYS A 56 2.94 -2.80 6.65
C LYS A 56 3.79 -1.58 7.05
N LEU A 57 3.54 -0.43 6.43
CA LEU A 57 4.26 0.82 6.73
C LEU A 57 3.97 1.31 8.15
N MET A 58 2.71 1.22 8.60
CA MET A 58 2.30 1.59 9.96
C MET A 58 2.93 0.67 11.01
N ASP A 59 3.05 -0.63 10.72
CA ASP A 59 3.70 -1.59 11.59
C ASP A 59 5.21 -1.30 11.73
N MET A 60 5.88 -0.93 10.63
CA MET A 60 7.27 -0.49 10.65
C MET A 60 7.45 0.78 11.49
N LEU A 61 6.61 1.81 11.28
CA LEU A 61 6.62 3.04 12.06
C LEU A 61 6.41 2.76 13.55
N SER A 62 5.36 1.99 13.87
CA SER A 62 5.01 1.64 15.24
C SER A 62 6.12 0.87 15.95
N SER A 63 6.79 -0.04 15.23
CA SER A 63 7.90 -0.83 15.76
C SER A 63 9.11 0.05 16.10
N ALA A 64 9.49 0.97 15.20
CA ALA A 64 10.57 1.92 15.45
C ALA A 64 10.28 2.81 16.68
N ILE A 65 9.07 3.35 16.78
CA ILE A 65 8.65 4.20 17.90
C ILE A 65 8.59 3.42 19.22
N LYS A 66 8.08 2.19 19.21
CA LYS A 66 8.08 1.32 20.41
C LYS A 66 9.51 1.00 20.86
N GLY A 67 10.42 0.75 19.92
CA GLY A 67 11.84 0.56 20.22
C GLY A 67 12.46 1.75 20.96
N TYR A 68 12.12 2.97 20.55
CA TYR A 68 12.53 4.19 21.24
C TYR A 68 11.94 4.29 22.67
N GLN A 69 10.61 4.12 22.78
CA GLN A 69 9.89 4.26 24.05
C GLN A 69 10.37 3.26 25.10
N ASN A 70 10.68 2.04 24.66
CA ASN A 70 11.19 0.98 25.52
C ASN A 70 12.69 1.09 25.80
N LYS A 71 13.37 2.15 25.31
CA LYS A 71 14.82 2.36 25.41
C LYS A 71 15.64 1.21 24.81
N VAL A 72 15.04 0.46 23.90
CA VAL A 72 15.71 -0.60 23.12
C VAL A 72 16.55 0.03 22.00
N LEU A 73 16.06 1.16 21.46
CA LEU A 73 16.75 1.94 20.44
C LEU A 73 17.07 3.34 20.96
N THR A 74 18.23 3.86 20.57
CA THR A 74 18.61 5.26 20.73
C THR A 74 17.85 6.16 19.74
N ALA A 75 17.82 7.47 19.98
CA ALA A 75 17.21 8.42 19.05
C ALA A 75 17.84 8.34 17.64
N ALA A 76 19.15 8.08 17.54
CA ALA A 76 19.84 7.93 16.26
C ALA A 76 19.41 6.66 15.51
N GLU A 77 19.30 5.52 16.21
CA GLU A 77 18.84 4.27 15.61
C GLU A 77 17.38 4.35 15.16
N VAL A 78 16.53 5.04 15.92
CA VAL A 78 15.13 5.26 15.53
C VAL A 78 15.05 6.13 14.28
N ILE A 79 15.86 7.19 14.20
CA ILE A 79 15.96 8.00 12.97
C ILE A 79 16.38 7.12 11.78
N ASP A 80 17.34 6.21 11.96
CA ASP A 80 17.74 5.28 10.89
C ASP A 80 16.60 4.34 10.45
N GLU A 81 15.78 3.84 11.39
CA GLU A 81 14.57 3.06 11.05
C GLU A 81 13.51 3.90 10.32
N LEU A 82 13.32 5.16 10.72
CA LEU A 82 12.42 6.09 10.02
C LEU A 82 12.95 6.44 8.61
N ILE A 83 14.26 6.50 8.41
CA ILE A 83 14.87 6.67 7.10
C ILE A 83 14.64 5.43 6.22
N LYS A 84 14.78 4.23 6.76
CA LYS A 84 14.44 2.99 6.04
C LYS A 84 12.98 2.95 5.63
N LEU A 85 12.09 3.39 6.51
CA LEU A 85 10.66 3.50 6.22
C LEU A 85 10.37 4.46 5.06
N ALA A 86 10.99 5.65 5.06
CA ALA A 86 10.85 6.59 3.94
C ALA A 86 11.33 6.00 2.61
N LYS A 87 12.46 5.26 2.62
CA LYS A 87 12.95 4.58 1.43
C LYS A 87 11.99 3.51 0.93
N ALA A 88 11.40 2.72 1.84
CA ALA A 88 10.39 1.73 1.47
C ALA A 88 9.16 2.38 0.81
N ILE A 89 8.76 3.57 1.26
CA ILE A 89 7.70 4.37 0.62
C ILE A 89 8.11 4.76 -0.81
N GLN A 90 9.31 5.32 -0.99
CA GLN A 90 9.81 5.73 -2.30
C GLN A 90 9.98 4.57 -3.29
N GLU A 91 10.48 3.43 -2.81
CA GLU A 91 10.63 2.22 -3.61
C GLU A 91 9.26 1.69 -4.07
N SER A 92 8.24 1.80 -3.22
CA SER A 92 6.87 1.44 -3.56
C SER A 92 6.32 2.33 -4.68
N ASP A 93 6.53 3.65 -4.60
CA ASP A 93 6.09 4.60 -5.64
C ASP A 93 6.79 4.33 -6.97
N LYS A 94 8.12 4.17 -6.92
CA LYS A 94 8.92 3.85 -8.09
C LYS A 94 8.48 2.53 -8.73
N LEU A 95 8.16 1.52 -7.92
CA LEU A 95 7.68 0.24 -8.42
C LEU A 95 6.33 0.38 -9.13
N ALA A 96 5.41 1.19 -8.61
CA ALA A 96 4.14 1.48 -9.27
C ALA A 96 4.35 2.13 -10.65
N GLU A 97 5.28 3.10 -10.73
CA GLU A 97 5.67 3.76 -11.98
C GLU A 97 6.33 2.79 -12.97
N GLU A 98 7.29 1.98 -12.51
CA GLU A 98 7.96 0.95 -13.34
C GLU A 98 6.98 -0.07 -13.92
N LEU A 99 5.94 -0.40 -13.16
CA LEU A 99 4.88 -1.31 -13.56
C LEU A 99 3.80 -0.64 -14.43
N ASN A 100 3.87 0.68 -14.66
CA ASN A 100 2.81 1.46 -15.32
C ASN A 100 1.42 1.16 -14.74
N LEU A 101 1.33 1.05 -13.42
CA LEU A 101 0.07 0.81 -12.71
C LEU A 101 -0.45 2.13 -12.17
N THR A 102 -1.76 2.33 -12.29
CA THR A 102 -2.45 3.35 -11.51
C THR A 102 -2.39 3.01 -10.03
N GLU A 103 -2.64 3.99 -9.18
CA GLU A 103 -2.66 3.79 -7.73
C GLU A 103 -3.60 2.65 -7.28
N TYR A 104 -4.80 2.56 -7.86
CA TYR A 104 -5.74 1.49 -7.55
C TYR A 104 -5.22 0.13 -8.00
N GLU A 105 -4.69 0.03 -9.22
CA GLU A 105 -4.13 -1.23 -9.71
C GLU A 105 -2.92 -1.65 -8.89
N TYR A 106 -2.12 -0.70 -8.44
CA TYR A 106 -0.98 -0.99 -7.58
C TYR A 106 -1.40 -1.44 -6.18
N ALA A 107 -2.52 -0.95 -5.65
CA ALA A 107 -3.10 -1.47 -4.41
C ALA A 107 -3.51 -2.94 -4.55
N PHE A 108 -4.14 -3.31 -5.67
CA PHE A 108 -4.48 -4.71 -5.95
C PHE A 108 -3.25 -5.56 -6.25
N TYR A 109 -2.25 -5.03 -6.95
CA TYR A 109 -0.94 -5.69 -7.13
C TYR A 109 -0.32 -6.01 -5.79
N SER A 110 -0.31 -5.06 -4.87
CA SER A 110 0.24 -5.25 -3.53
C SER A 110 -0.53 -6.30 -2.74
N ALA A 111 -1.87 -6.33 -2.86
CA ALA A 111 -2.71 -7.33 -2.21
C ALA A 111 -2.43 -8.77 -2.71
N VAL A 112 -2.23 -8.96 -4.01
CA VAL A 112 -1.90 -10.29 -4.56
C VAL A 112 -0.41 -10.64 -4.43
N ALA A 113 0.45 -9.64 -4.31
CA ALA A 113 1.87 -9.84 -4.12
C ALA A 113 2.25 -9.92 -2.62
N ASP A 114 1.36 -9.70 -1.66
CA ASP A 114 1.72 -9.65 -0.24
C ASP A 114 2.30 -10.97 0.29
N ASN A 115 1.99 -12.08 -0.37
CA ASN A 115 2.50 -13.39 0.00
C ASN A 115 3.89 -13.59 -0.63
N ASP A 116 4.94 -13.65 0.19
CA ASP A 116 6.34 -13.75 -0.27
C ASP A 116 6.54 -14.92 -1.25
N ASN A 117 5.91 -16.07 -0.99
CA ASN A 117 5.95 -17.23 -1.87
C ASN A 117 5.24 -16.98 -3.22
N ALA A 118 4.19 -16.15 -3.26
CA ALA A 118 3.53 -15.80 -4.52
C ALA A 118 4.43 -14.92 -5.40
N ARG A 119 5.23 -14.02 -4.81
CA ARG A 119 6.24 -13.25 -5.56
C ARG A 119 7.37 -14.10 -6.10
N GLU A 120 7.80 -15.11 -5.33
CA GLU A 120 8.87 -16.01 -5.74
C GLU A 120 8.43 -17.00 -6.82
N LEU A 121 7.18 -17.48 -6.73
CA LEU A 121 6.63 -18.48 -7.64
C LEU A 121 5.97 -17.89 -8.89
N MET A 122 5.53 -16.63 -8.85
CA MET A 122 4.88 -15.95 -9.98
C MET A 122 5.76 -14.85 -10.57
N GLN A 123 5.75 -14.76 -11.89
CA GLN A 123 6.49 -13.69 -12.58
C GLN A 123 5.84 -12.33 -12.30
N LYS A 124 6.68 -11.30 -12.12
CA LYS A 124 6.26 -9.90 -11.87
C LYS A 124 5.21 -9.41 -12.89
N GLU A 125 5.36 -9.77 -14.17
CA GLU A 125 4.41 -9.40 -15.23
C GLU A 125 3.03 -10.05 -15.04
N ILE A 126 2.98 -11.31 -14.60
CA ILE A 126 1.69 -12.01 -14.37
C ILE A 126 0.93 -11.36 -13.22
N LEU A 127 1.63 -11.02 -12.12
CA LEU A 127 1.02 -10.33 -10.98
C LEU A 127 0.51 -8.93 -11.38
N ARG A 128 1.26 -8.22 -12.23
CA ARG A 128 0.87 -6.94 -12.80
C ARG A 128 -0.41 -7.07 -13.64
N GLU A 129 -0.45 -7.98 -14.59
CA GLU A 129 -1.63 -8.22 -15.42
C GLU A 129 -2.85 -8.62 -14.60
N LEU A 130 -2.66 -9.52 -13.62
CA LEU A 130 -3.69 -9.93 -12.68
C LEU A 130 -4.26 -8.74 -11.92
N ALA A 131 -3.41 -7.81 -11.44
CA ALA A 131 -3.84 -6.62 -10.72
C ALA A 131 -4.71 -5.68 -11.59
N VAL A 132 -4.30 -5.45 -12.83
CA VAL A 132 -5.10 -4.66 -13.80
C VAL A 132 -6.48 -5.30 -14.01
N VAL A 133 -6.51 -6.61 -14.26
CA VAL A 133 -7.78 -7.32 -14.52
C VAL A 133 -8.66 -7.41 -13.27
N LEU A 134 -8.08 -7.57 -12.07
CA LEU A 134 -8.81 -7.51 -10.81
C LEU A 134 -9.47 -6.14 -10.63
N THR A 135 -8.71 -5.07 -10.85
CA THR A 135 -9.20 -3.69 -10.70
C THR A 135 -10.38 -3.41 -11.62
N ASP A 136 -10.24 -3.74 -12.91
CA ASP A 136 -11.32 -3.58 -13.90
C ASP A 136 -12.55 -4.43 -13.56
N SER A 137 -12.33 -5.69 -13.16
CA SER A 137 -13.42 -6.60 -12.79
C SER A 137 -14.18 -6.10 -11.56
N ILE A 138 -13.46 -5.62 -10.55
CA ILE A 138 -14.06 -5.09 -9.32
C ILE A 138 -14.84 -3.81 -9.64
N ARG A 139 -14.27 -2.87 -10.40
CA ARG A 139 -14.96 -1.64 -10.81
C ARG A 139 -16.31 -1.93 -11.49
N LYS A 140 -16.34 -2.90 -12.40
CA LYS A 140 -17.57 -3.32 -13.10
C LYS A 140 -18.63 -3.97 -12.21
N ASN A 141 -18.23 -4.55 -11.07
CA ASN A 141 -19.13 -5.23 -10.14
C ASN A 141 -19.57 -4.33 -8.97
N VAL A 142 -18.72 -3.39 -8.54
CA VAL A 142 -19.01 -2.45 -7.44
C VAL A 142 -20.12 -1.47 -7.80
N THR A 143 -20.18 -1.01 -9.06
CA THR A 143 -21.20 -0.06 -9.55
C THR A 143 -22.64 -0.57 -9.48
N LEU A 144 -22.86 -1.88 -9.37
CA LEU A 144 -24.19 -2.47 -9.51
C LEU A 144 -24.88 -2.80 -8.18
N ASP A 145 -24.14 -3.05 -7.09
CA ASP A 145 -24.71 -3.73 -5.91
C ASP A 145 -24.04 -3.36 -4.56
N TRP A 146 -23.21 -2.32 -4.46
CA TRP A 146 -22.52 -1.99 -3.18
C TRP A 146 -23.46 -1.70 -1.99
N THR A 147 -24.72 -1.40 -2.29
CA THR A 147 -25.82 -1.21 -1.33
C THR A 147 -26.15 -2.47 -0.51
N VAL A 148 -25.75 -3.67 -0.95
CA VAL A 148 -25.94 -4.94 -0.21
C VAL A 148 -24.59 -5.64 0.00
N LYS A 149 -23.88 -5.22 1.05
CA LYS A 149 -22.50 -5.60 1.38
C LYS A 149 -22.22 -7.11 1.27
N GLU A 150 -23.11 -7.98 1.75
CA GLU A 150 -22.82 -9.42 1.85
C GLU A 150 -22.96 -10.17 0.51
N SER A 151 -24.00 -9.86 -0.28
CA SER A 151 -24.22 -10.50 -1.59
C SER A 151 -23.22 -10.00 -2.65
N ALA A 152 -22.90 -8.70 -2.62
CA ALA A 152 -21.85 -8.11 -3.45
C ALA A 152 -20.48 -8.72 -3.15
N ARG A 153 -20.13 -8.85 -1.85
CA ARG A 153 -18.88 -9.49 -1.42
C ARG A 153 -18.80 -10.95 -1.86
N ALA A 154 -19.89 -11.71 -1.74
CA ALA A 154 -19.92 -13.11 -2.20
C ALA A 154 -19.72 -13.24 -3.71
N LYS A 155 -20.37 -12.38 -4.52
CA LYS A 155 -20.18 -12.32 -5.98
C LYS A 155 -18.73 -11.96 -6.34
N LEU A 156 -18.19 -10.91 -5.72
CA LEU A 156 -16.79 -10.49 -5.91
C LEU A 156 -15.82 -11.61 -5.55
N ARG A 157 -16.04 -12.32 -4.43
CA ARG A 157 -15.20 -13.46 -4.02
C ARG A 157 -15.10 -14.52 -5.11
N VAL A 158 -16.21 -14.84 -5.76
CA VAL A 158 -16.23 -15.83 -6.85
C VAL A 158 -15.44 -15.32 -8.06
N VAL A 159 -15.57 -14.04 -8.41
CA VAL A 159 -14.81 -13.41 -9.51
C VAL A 159 -13.31 -13.44 -9.22
N VAL A 160 -12.91 -12.99 -8.03
CA VAL A 160 -11.50 -12.97 -7.59
C VAL A 160 -10.91 -14.37 -7.62
N LYS A 161 -11.57 -15.38 -7.04
CA LYS A 161 -11.09 -16.78 -7.07
C LYS A 161 -10.89 -17.31 -8.49
N ARG A 162 -11.80 -16.98 -9.42
CA ARG A 162 -11.67 -17.39 -10.83
C ARG A 162 -10.47 -16.71 -11.49
N LEU A 163 -10.24 -15.43 -11.22
CA LEU A 163 -9.10 -14.69 -11.76
C LEU A 163 -7.78 -15.24 -11.21
N LEU A 164 -7.64 -15.38 -9.89
CA LEU A 164 -6.47 -15.99 -9.27
C LEU A 164 -6.13 -17.34 -9.91
N LYS A 165 -7.14 -18.23 -10.05
CA LYS A 165 -6.94 -19.53 -10.71
C LYS A 165 -6.54 -19.40 -12.18
N LYS A 166 -7.15 -18.49 -12.94
CA LYS A 166 -6.87 -18.27 -14.38
C LYS A 166 -5.42 -17.83 -14.61
N TYR A 167 -4.89 -16.98 -13.72
CA TYR A 167 -3.51 -16.48 -13.80
C TYR A 167 -2.49 -17.39 -13.11
N GLY A 168 -2.88 -18.61 -12.70
CA GLY A 168 -1.97 -19.59 -12.12
C GLY A 168 -1.55 -19.30 -10.68
N TYR A 169 -2.32 -18.52 -9.94
CA TYR A 169 -2.03 -18.24 -8.53
C TYR A 169 -2.05 -19.54 -7.71
N PRO A 170 -1.04 -19.80 -6.86
CA PRO A 170 -0.96 -21.07 -6.13
C PRO A 170 -2.17 -21.29 -5.20
N PRO A 171 -2.77 -22.51 -5.22
CA PRO A 171 -4.05 -22.78 -4.58
C PRO A 171 -4.01 -22.70 -3.04
N ASP A 172 -2.86 -23.02 -2.45
CA ASP A 172 -2.55 -22.91 -1.02
C ASP A 172 -2.60 -21.44 -0.53
N MET A 173 -2.22 -20.50 -1.39
CA MET A 173 -2.18 -19.07 -1.08
C MET A 173 -3.43 -18.31 -1.56
N ALA A 174 -4.18 -18.90 -2.50
CA ALA A 174 -5.32 -18.24 -3.14
C ALA A 174 -6.42 -17.82 -2.15
N LEU A 175 -6.61 -18.55 -1.05
CA LEU A 175 -7.61 -18.19 -0.03
C LEU A 175 -7.29 -16.86 0.63
N LEU A 176 -6.06 -16.70 1.12
CA LEU A 176 -5.61 -15.47 1.78
C LEU A 176 -5.63 -14.29 0.80
N ALA A 177 -5.05 -14.48 -0.40
CA ALA A 177 -5.04 -13.45 -1.44
C ALA A 177 -6.46 -13.01 -1.83
N THR A 178 -7.41 -13.95 -1.86
CA THR A 178 -8.83 -13.60 -2.11
C THR A 178 -9.36 -12.67 -1.04
N GLU A 179 -9.16 -12.97 0.24
CA GLU A 179 -9.67 -12.12 1.32
C GLU A 179 -8.99 -10.76 1.33
N THR A 180 -7.66 -10.69 1.14
CA THR A 180 -6.93 -9.41 1.05
C THR A 180 -7.43 -8.55 -0.12
N VAL A 181 -7.69 -9.14 -1.28
CA VAL A 181 -8.27 -8.43 -2.43
C VAL A 181 -9.68 -7.93 -2.14
N LEU A 182 -10.50 -8.70 -1.40
CA LEU A 182 -11.84 -8.27 -1.01
C LEU A 182 -11.81 -7.11 -0.02
N GLU A 183 -10.94 -7.17 0.99
CA GLU A 183 -10.72 -6.07 1.93
C GLU A 183 -10.25 -4.80 1.19
N GLN A 184 -9.33 -4.96 0.24
CA GLN A 184 -8.87 -3.86 -0.61
C GLN A 184 -10.00 -3.27 -1.47
N ALA A 185 -10.88 -4.12 -2.01
CA ALA A 185 -12.05 -3.69 -2.77
C ALA A 185 -13.07 -2.94 -1.89
N GLU A 186 -13.27 -3.39 -0.64
CA GLU A 186 -14.15 -2.75 0.34
C GLU A 186 -13.68 -1.36 0.71
N GLN A 187 -12.38 -1.19 0.91
CA GLN A 187 -11.80 0.10 1.21
C GLN A 187 -11.94 1.09 0.04
N LEU A 188 -11.70 0.63 -1.18
CA LEU A 188 -11.74 1.47 -2.38
C LEU A 188 -13.14 1.64 -2.96
N ALA A 189 -14.17 1.05 -2.36
CA ALA A 189 -15.48 0.96 -3.00
C ALA A 189 -16.12 2.31 -3.31
N GLU A 190 -16.00 3.29 -2.39
CA GLU A 190 -16.54 4.64 -2.60
C GLU A 190 -15.80 5.36 -3.74
N GLU A 191 -14.47 5.25 -3.80
CA GLU A 191 -13.65 5.88 -4.84
C GLU A 191 -13.81 5.21 -6.21
N LEU A 192 -13.94 3.88 -6.23
CA LEU A 192 -14.20 3.09 -7.43
C LEU A 192 -15.61 3.36 -7.98
N ALA A 193 -16.59 3.67 -7.13
CA ALA A 193 -17.94 4.03 -7.55
C ALA A 193 -18.01 5.44 -8.16
N LEU A 194 -17.16 6.38 -7.71
CA LEU A 194 -17.10 7.75 -8.24
C LEU A 194 -16.36 7.86 -9.57
N THR A 195 -15.53 6.87 -9.92
CA THR A 195 -14.67 6.84 -11.11
C THR A 195 -15.14 5.87 -12.20
N ALA A 196 -16.32 5.27 -12.04
CA ALA A 196 -16.91 4.30 -12.96
C ALA A 196 -18.05 4.91 -13.79
#